data_AF-A0A4Z1GZW2-F1
#
_entry.id   AF-A0A4Z1GZW2-F1
#
_cell.length_a   1.000
_cell.length_b   1.000
_cell.length_c   1.000
_cell.angle_alpha   90.00
_cell.angle_beta   90.00
_cell.angle_gamma   90.00
#
_symmetry.space_group_name_H-M   'P 1'
#
loop_
_entity.id
_entity.type
_entity.pdbx_description
1 polymer ?
#
loop_
_entity_poly.entity_id
_entity_poly.type
_entity_poly.pdbx_seq_one_letter_code
_entity_poly.pdbx_strand_id
1 'polypeptide(L)'
;MKTEMETQQKNTNTLARIGVAVRVRFLEHAKAQVMGLHKLYFDAKFIQRGNDAAHRAYGAVDATIFTGDYLTDREKRQLEEVYGLIYDGLSPQNYGNMPPRMLQAIDHQASIVSLYALNNGSMSIREKQAAGDSMDFLKNKRIELGDEAFEKNEDVARHLRRLEEFADLIIAKSRWQGALTHGANPGTPSSSYGPPQTPPFRQNRSSPPHPHRGKRPRRVKSPSL
;
A
#
# COMPACT_ATOMS: atom_id res chain seq x y z
N MET A 1 -20.76 -8.09 -27.78
CA MET A 1 -21.23 -9.09 -26.80
C MET A 1 -20.18 -10.15 -26.43
N LYS A 2 -19.68 -11.00 -27.34
CA LYS A 2 -18.64 -12.00 -26.99
C LYS A 2 -17.31 -11.37 -26.52
N THR A 3 -16.86 -10.33 -27.22
CA THR A 3 -15.63 -9.57 -26.92
C THR A 3 -15.71 -8.72 -25.65
N GLU A 4 -16.90 -8.20 -25.32
CA GLU A 4 -17.15 -7.44 -24.09
C GLU A 4 -17.11 -8.36 -22.87
N MET A 5 -17.74 -9.54 -22.94
CA MET A 5 -17.66 -10.55 -21.88
C MET A 5 -16.23 -11.08 -21.67
N GLU A 6 -15.48 -11.30 -22.75
CA GLU A 6 -14.07 -11.74 -22.66
C GLU A 6 -13.20 -10.68 -21.99
N THR A 7 -13.40 -9.40 -22.33
CA THR A 7 -12.72 -8.26 -21.70
C THR A 7 -13.08 -8.14 -20.22
N GLN A 8 -14.37 -8.23 -19.89
CA GLN A 8 -14.85 -8.17 -18.51
C GLN A 8 -14.29 -9.33 -17.69
N GLN A 9 -14.29 -10.56 -18.23
CA GLN A 9 -13.71 -11.72 -17.56
C GLN A 9 -12.21 -11.55 -17.32
N LYS A 10 -11.47 -11.04 -18.30
CA LYS A 10 -10.03 -10.74 -18.16
C LYS A 10 -9.79 -9.70 -17.06
N ASN A 11 -10.58 -8.64 -17.05
CA ASN A 11 -10.52 -7.57 -16.06
C ASN A 11 -10.79 -8.09 -14.65
N THR A 12 -11.87 -8.85 -14.46
CA THR A 12 -12.20 -9.48 -13.18
C THR A 12 -11.11 -10.44 -12.73
N ASN A 13 -10.54 -11.24 -13.62
CA ASN A 13 -9.44 -12.15 -13.30
C ASN A 13 -8.18 -11.39 -12.82
N THR A 14 -7.83 -10.28 -13.47
CA THR A 14 -6.68 -9.44 -13.08
C THR A 14 -6.87 -8.87 -11.67
N LEU A 15 -8.03 -8.26 -11.39
CA LEU A 15 -8.34 -7.72 -10.06
C LEU A 15 -8.40 -8.81 -8.99
N ALA A 16 -9.04 -9.95 -9.31
CA ALA A 16 -9.15 -11.07 -8.39
C ALA A 16 -7.76 -11.62 -8.00
N ARG A 17 -6.80 -11.69 -8.93
CA ARG A 17 -5.44 -12.15 -8.61
C ARG A 17 -4.75 -11.28 -7.57
N ILE A 18 -4.87 -9.96 -7.66
CA ILE A 18 -4.35 -9.02 -6.66
C ILE A 18 -5.07 -9.19 -5.33
N GLY A 19 -6.40 -9.20 -5.36
CA GLY A 19 -7.22 -9.40 -4.16
C GLY A 19 -6.89 -10.70 -3.41
N VAL A 20 -6.75 -11.81 -4.15
CA VAL A 20 -6.36 -13.12 -3.60
C VAL A 20 -4.98 -13.05 -2.96
N ALA A 21 -3.97 -12.46 -3.63
CA ALA A 21 -2.64 -12.35 -3.06
C ALA A 21 -2.63 -11.58 -1.73
N VAL A 22 -3.34 -10.44 -1.68
CA VAL A 22 -3.47 -9.65 -0.45
C VAL A 22 -4.17 -10.44 0.65
N ARG A 23 -5.29 -11.11 0.34
CA ARG A 23 -6.09 -11.86 1.34
C ARG A 23 -5.38 -13.12 1.84
N VAL A 24 -4.67 -13.84 0.98
CA VAL A 24 -3.87 -15.01 1.37
C VAL A 24 -2.77 -14.62 2.36
N ARG A 25 -2.09 -13.49 2.16
CA ARG A 25 -1.13 -12.96 3.14
C ARG A 25 -1.76 -12.73 4.52
N PHE A 26 -2.98 -12.18 4.57
CA PHE A 26 -3.69 -11.98 5.84
C PHE A 26 -3.97 -13.31 6.54
N LEU A 27 -4.43 -14.32 5.81
CA LEU A 27 -4.67 -15.65 6.36
C LEU A 27 -3.36 -16.31 6.86
N GLU A 28 -2.27 -16.12 6.13
CA GLU A 28 -0.95 -16.62 6.52
C GLU A 28 -0.49 -16.02 7.85
N HIS A 29 -0.66 -14.71 8.03
CA HIS A 29 -0.35 -14.06 9.31
C HIS A 29 -1.26 -14.50 10.46
N ALA A 30 -2.53 -14.79 10.18
CA ALA A 30 -3.49 -15.22 11.19
C ALA A 30 -3.17 -16.61 11.78
N LYS A 31 -2.38 -17.44 11.10
CA LYS A 31 -1.96 -18.77 11.59
C LYS A 31 -1.31 -18.75 12.97
N ALA A 32 -0.50 -17.73 13.29
CA ALA A 32 0.07 -17.64 14.63
C ALA A 32 -1.00 -17.48 15.72
N GLN A 33 -2.01 -16.66 15.46
CA GLN A 33 -3.06 -16.36 16.43
C GLN A 33 -4.09 -17.49 16.53
N VAL A 34 -4.51 -18.05 15.39
CA VAL A 34 -5.61 -19.01 15.33
C VAL A 34 -5.12 -20.44 15.58
N MET A 35 -3.90 -20.77 15.16
CA MET A 35 -3.35 -22.13 15.21
C MET A 35 -2.14 -22.26 16.14
N GLY A 36 -1.67 -21.17 16.76
CA GLY A 36 -0.47 -21.18 17.60
C GLY A 36 0.82 -21.46 16.84
N LEU A 37 0.82 -21.32 15.50
CA LEU A 37 1.98 -21.65 14.68
C LEU A 37 3.09 -20.61 14.80
N HIS A 38 4.32 -21.07 14.97
CA HIS A 38 5.49 -20.21 14.95
C HIS A 38 5.74 -19.63 13.54
N LYS A 39 6.24 -18.39 13.46
CA LYS A 39 6.43 -17.64 12.21
C LYS A 39 7.36 -18.33 11.19
N LEU A 40 8.26 -19.20 11.67
CA LEU A 40 9.14 -20.00 10.81
C LEU A 40 8.38 -21.01 9.92
N TYR A 41 7.13 -21.33 10.26
CA TYR A 41 6.26 -22.21 9.48
C TYR A 41 5.36 -21.46 8.50
N PHE A 42 5.52 -20.15 8.39
CA PHE A 42 4.75 -19.36 7.43
C PHE A 42 5.33 -19.54 6.03
N ASP A 43 4.45 -19.61 5.04
CA ASP A 43 4.85 -19.57 3.64
C ASP A 43 5.33 -18.17 3.27
N ALA A 44 6.65 -18.00 3.23
CA ALA A 44 7.30 -16.74 2.87
C ALA A 44 6.90 -16.24 1.47
N LYS A 45 6.56 -17.14 0.52
CA LYS A 45 6.13 -16.77 -0.83
C LYS A 45 4.72 -16.17 -0.84
N PHE A 46 3.83 -16.66 0.03
CA PHE A 46 2.50 -16.04 0.20
C PHE A 46 2.60 -14.66 0.82
N ILE A 47 3.47 -14.50 1.83
CA ILE A 47 3.70 -13.21 2.46
C ILE A 47 4.32 -12.22 1.47
N GLN A 48 5.36 -12.63 0.74
CA GLN A 48 6.02 -11.78 -0.26
C GLN A 48 5.03 -11.33 -1.33
N ARG A 49 4.31 -12.27 -1.96
CA ARG A 49 3.35 -11.95 -3.02
C ARG A 49 2.24 -11.01 -2.57
N GLY A 50 1.71 -11.20 -1.36
CA GLY A 50 0.71 -10.30 -0.81
C GLY A 50 1.26 -8.93 -0.41
N ASN A 51 2.55 -8.85 -0.05
CA ASN A 51 3.23 -7.57 0.15
C ASN A 51 3.42 -6.83 -1.16
N ASP A 52 3.90 -7.52 -2.19
CA ASP A 52 4.05 -6.95 -3.53
C ASP A 52 2.69 -6.43 -4.01
N ALA A 53 1.64 -7.26 -3.96
CA ALA A 53 0.28 -6.90 -4.34
C ALA A 53 -0.32 -5.71 -3.56
N ALA A 54 0.15 -5.44 -2.34
CA ALA A 54 -0.37 -4.37 -1.49
C ALA A 54 0.42 -3.06 -1.58
N HIS A 55 1.68 -3.10 -2.03
CA HIS A 55 2.59 -1.96 -1.95
C HIS A 55 3.20 -1.55 -3.29
N ARG A 56 3.29 -2.46 -4.26
CA ARG A 56 3.73 -2.14 -5.62
C ARG A 56 2.56 -1.55 -6.41
N ALA A 57 2.87 -0.60 -7.28
CA ALA A 57 1.96 -0.15 -8.31
C ALA A 57 1.83 -1.24 -9.40
N TYR A 58 0.63 -1.35 -9.98
CA TYR A 58 0.32 -2.32 -11.04
C TYR A 58 -0.55 -1.64 -12.09
N GLY A 59 0.06 -1.05 -13.11
CA GLY A 59 -0.67 -0.20 -14.06
C GLY A 59 -1.73 -0.93 -14.87
N ALA A 60 -1.58 -2.24 -15.09
CA ALA A 60 -2.61 -3.07 -15.71
C ALA A 60 -3.85 -3.23 -14.81
N VAL A 61 -3.64 -3.36 -13.50
CA VAL A 61 -4.72 -3.48 -12.49
C VAL A 61 -5.42 -2.14 -12.37
N ASP A 62 -4.64 -1.06 -12.26
CA ASP A 62 -5.17 0.29 -12.16
C ASP A 62 -5.94 0.67 -13.43
N ALA A 63 -5.42 0.34 -14.63
CA ALA A 63 -6.14 0.52 -15.89
C ALA A 63 -7.46 -0.26 -15.93
N THR A 64 -7.46 -1.46 -15.35
CA THR A 64 -8.65 -2.30 -15.27
C THR A 64 -9.75 -1.65 -14.43
N ILE A 65 -9.39 -0.88 -13.40
CA ILE A 65 -10.35 -0.15 -12.55
C ILE A 65 -11.13 0.88 -13.39
N PHE A 66 -10.46 1.58 -14.32
CA PHE A 66 -11.11 2.55 -15.22
C PHE A 66 -12.01 1.89 -16.27
N THR A 67 -11.59 0.74 -16.80
CA THR A 67 -12.27 0.05 -17.91
C THR A 67 -13.35 -0.93 -17.48
N GLY A 68 -13.44 -1.29 -16.19
CA GLY A 68 -14.35 -2.32 -15.67
C GLY A 68 -15.55 -1.82 -14.86
N ASP A 69 -15.96 -0.56 -15.04
CA ASP A 69 -17.11 0.06 -14.33
C ASP A 69 -17.05 -0.02 -12.79
N TYR A 70 -15.84 0.01 -12.24
CA TYR A 70 -15.61 0.03 -10.79
C TYR A 70 -15.59 1.44 -10.18
N LEU A 71 -15.60 2.47 -11.02
CA LEU A 71 -15.52 3.89 -10.61
C LEU A 71 -16.76 4.65 -11.10
N THR A 72 -17.23 5.58 -10.27
CA THR A 72 -18.18 6.60 -10.70
C THR A 72 -17.56 7.57 -11.71
N ASP A 73 -18.39 8.25 -12.51
CA ASP A 73 -17.90 9.26 -13.48
C ASP A 73 -17.12 10.41 -12.82
N ARG A 74 -17.40 10.69 -11.55
CA ARG A 74 -16.64 11.68 -10.78
C ARG A 74 -15.25 11.16 -10.44
N GLU A 75 -15.15 9.93 -9.94
CA GLU A 75 -13.87 9.30 -9.62
C GLU A 75 -13.01 9.09 -10.87
N LYS A 76 -13.60 8.62 -11.98
CA LYS A 76 -12.90 8.47 -13.27
C LYS A 76 -12.23 9.78 -13.67
N ARG A 77 -12.97 10.90 -13.70
CA ARG A 77 -12.43 12.22 -14.07
C ARG A 77 -11.33 12.73 -13.14
N GLN A 78 -11.42 12.44 -11.84
CA GLN A 78 -10.41 12.89 -10.87
C GLN A 78 -9.13 12.04 -10.92
N LEU A 79 -9.27 10.74 -11.17
CA LEU A 79 -8.15 9.80 -11.10
C LEU A 79 -7.45 9.57 -12.43
N GLU A 80 -8.08 9.88 -13.56
CA GLU A 80 -7.48 9.63 -14.89
C GLU A 80 -6.24 10.51 -15.14
N GLU A 81 -6.28 11.78 -14.73
CA GLU A 81 -5.09 12.65 -14.79
C GLU A 81 -3.98 12.12 -13.87
N VAL A 82 -4.33 11.68 -12.67
CA VAL A 82 -3.37 11.08 -11.72
C VAL A 82 -2.76 9.81 -12.29
N TYR A 83 -3.57 8.96 -12.94
CA TYR A 83 -3.11 7.76 -13.62
C TYR A 83 -2.05 8.11 -14.67
N GLY A 84 -2.32 9.08 -15.53
CA GLY A 84 -1.35 9.57 -16.52
C GLY A 84 -0.07 10.06 -15.86
N LEU A 85 -0.15 10.81 -14.75
CA LEU A 85 1.03 11.32 -14.06
C LEU A 85 1.91 10.22 -13.45
N ILE A 86 1.32 9.13 -12.95
CA ILE A 86 2.09 8.03 -12.32
C ILE A 86 2.54 6.96 -13.33
N TYR A 87 1.80 6.76 -14.43
CA TYR A 87 2.11 5.79 -15.48
C TYR A 87 2.64 6.44 -16.76
N ASP A 88 3.46 7.48 -16.61
CA ASP A 88 4.27 8.08 -17.67
C ASP A 88 3.49 8.63 -18.88
N GLY A 89 2.40 9.36 -18.61
CA GLY A 89 1.55 9.99 -19.60
C GLY A 89 0.60 9.02 -20.33
N LEU A 90 0.55 7.75 -19.92
CA LEU A 90 -0.33 6.77 -20.53
C LEU A 90 -1.77 6.94 -20.06
N SER A 91 -2.70 6.78 -20.99
CA SER A 91 -4.11 6.57 -20.63
C SER A 91 -4.33 5.11 -20.22
N PRO A 92 -5.33 4.81 -19.38
CA PRO A 92 -5.69 3.44 -18.99
C PRO A 92 -5.84 2.48 -20.17
N GLN A 93 -6.40 2.95 -21.29
CA GLN A 93 -6.67 2.13 -22.47
C GLN A 93 -5.40 1.80 -23.26
N ASN A 94 -4.36 2.66 -23.14
CA ASN A 94 -3.12 2.52 -23.90
C ASN A 94 -2.00 1.86 -23.11
N TYR A 95 -2.19 1.63 -21.82
CA TYR A 95 -1.18 1.02 -20.96
C TYR A 95 -0.62 -0.27 -21.58
N GLY A 96 -1.49 -1.19 -22.00
CA GLY A 96 -1.10 -2.48 -22.57
C GLY A 96 -0.38 -2.42 -23.94
N ASN A 97 -0.22 -1.24 -24.55
CA ASN A 97 0.44 -1.08 -25.84
C ASN A 97 1.96 -0.94 -25.73
N MET A 98 2.49 -0.86 -24.50
CA MET A 98 3.93 -0.80 -24.24
C MET A 98 4.56 -2.20 -24.21
N PRO A 99 5.85 -2.33 -24.58
CA PRO A 99 6.54 -3.60 -24.50
C PRO A 99 6.74 -4.04 -23.03
N PRO A 100 6.77 -5.36 -22.73
CA PRO A 100 6.75 -5.88 -21.36
C PRO A 100 7.76 -5.27 -20.37
N ARG A 101 9.03 -5.09 -20.75
CA ARG A 101 10.04 -4.47 -19.89
C ARG A 101 9.78 -2.99 -19.65
N MET A 102 9.18 -2.29 -20.61
CA MET A 102 8.79 -0.90 -20.40
C MET A 102 7.60 -0.83 -19.43
N LEU A 103 6.63 -1.74 -19.54
CA LEU A 103 5.55 -1.85 -18.56
C LEU A 103 6.07 -2.08 -17.14
N GLN A 104 7.05 -2.98 -16.98
CA GLN A 104 7.70 -3.19 -15.68
C GLN A 104 8.41 -1.93 -15.17
N ALA A 105 9.12 -1.22 -16.05
CA ALA A 105 9.79 0.03 -15.69
C ALA A 105 8.79 1.08 -15.21
N ILE A 106 7.68 1.25 -15.94
CA ILE A 106 6.62 2.18 -15.58
C ILE A 106 6.00 1.79 -14.23
N ASP A 107 5.74 0.51 -13.97
CA ASP A 107 5.20 0.05 -12.67
C ASP A 107 6.17 0.30 -11.51
N HIS A 108 7.48 0.09 -11.71
CA HIS A 108 8.49 0.42 -10.71
C HIS A 108 8.56 1.94 -10.45
N GLN A 109 8.53 2.74 -11.51
CA GLN A 109 8.50 4.20 -11.39
C GLN A 109 7.22 4.68 -10.68
N ALA A 110 6.06 4.13 -11.01
CA ALA A 110 4.79 4.43 -10.36
C ALA A 110 4.81 4.07 -8.87
N SER A 111 5.44 2.94 -8.50
CA SER A 111 5.67 2.56 -7.10
C SER A 111 6.52 3.60 -6.37
N ILE A 112 7.58 4.09 -7.01
CA ILE A 112 8.46 5.13 -6.44
C ILE A 112 7.68 6.44 -6.24
N VAL A 113 6.97 6.91 -7.26
CA VAL A 113 6.22 8.18 -7.22
C VAL A 113 5.10 8.14 -6.17
N SER A 114 4.28 7.09 -6.17
CA SER A 114 3.14 6.96 -5.25
C SER A 114 3.59 6.87 -3.79
N LEU A 115 4.60 6.06 -3.49
CA LEU A 115 5.10 5.90 -2.12
C LEU A 115 5.93 7.08 -1.64
N TYR A 116 6.52 7.87 -2.56
CA TYR A 116 7.22 9.09 -2.19
C TYR A 116 6.27 10.10 -1.54
N ALA A 117 5.07 10.24 -2.09
CA ALA A 117 4.02 11.08 -1.53
C ALA A 117 3.59 10.61 -0.13
N LEU A 118 3.48 9.30 0.07
CA LEU A 118 3.07 8.72 1.35
C LEU A 118 4.16 8.78 2.43
N ASN A 119 5.43 8.66 2.04
CA ASN A 119 6.53 8.58 2.99
C ASN A 119 7.16 9.95 3.31
N ASN A 120 6.45 11.05 3.14
CA ASN A 120 6.94 12.44 3.30
C ASN A 120 8.26 12.71 2.56
N GLY A 121 8.45 12.09 1.39
CA GLY A 121 9.71 12.22 0.64
C GLY A 121 10.94 11.59 1.30
N SER A 122 10.78 10.51 2.08
CA SER A 122 11.88 9.78 2.74
C SER A 122 12.94 9.14 1.82
N MET A 123 12.76 9.23 0.50
CA MET A 123 13.81 8.92 -0.47
C MET A 123 14.71 10.15 -0.62
N SER A 124 16.02 9.96 -0.55
CA SER A 124 16.94 11.07 -0.76
C SER A 124 16.80 11.64 -2.17
N ILE A 125 17.09 12.93 -2.34
CA ILE A 125 17.08 13.60 -3.65
C ILE A 125 17.98 12.83 -4.64
N ARG A 126 19.10 12.27 -4.17
CA ARG A 126 20.02 11.48 -4.97
C ARG A 126 19.41 10.17 -5.47
N GLU A 127 18.72 9.42 -4.60
CA GLU A 127 18.01 8.19 -4.98
C GLU A 127 16.90 8.50 -5.99
N LYS A 128 16.15 9.58 -5.77
CA LYS A 128 15.10 10.04 -6.69
C LYS A 128 15.67 10.40 -8.06
N GLN A 129 16.78 11.15 -8.10
CA GLN A 129 17.43 11.52 -9.35
C GLN A 129 17.94 10.26 -10.08
N ALA A 130 18.59 9.33 -9.37
CA ALA A 130 19.10 8.10 -9.97
C ALA A 130 17.99 7.19 -10.53
N ALA A 131 16.82 7.14 -9.88
CA ALA A 131 15.65 6.47 -10.42
C ALA A 131 15.15 7.16 -11.70
N GLY A 132 15.05 8.50 -11.68
CA GLY A 132 14.71 9.32 -12.85
C GLY A 132 15.66 9.08 -14.03
N ASP A 133 16.96 9.16 -13.80
CA ASP A 133 17.99 8.92 -14.82
C ASP A 133 17.87 7.50 -15.43
N SER A 134 17.50 6.51 -14.61
CA SER A 134 17.30 5.13 -15.08
C SER A 134 16.04 5.01 -15.94
N MET A 135 14.96 5.69 -15.55
CA MET A 135 13.73 5.72 -16.33
C MET A 135 13.92 6.46 -17.66
N ASP A 136 14.60 7.61 -17.66
CA ASP A 136 14.90 8.38 -18.87
C ASP A 136 15.80 7.60 -19.84
N PHE A 137 16.79 6.86 -19.31
CA PHE A 137 17.58 5.93 -20.12
C PHE A 137 16.69 4.91 -20.83
N LEU A 138 15.76 4.26 -20.10
CA LEU A 138 14.88 3.23 -20.68
C LEU A 138 13.98 3.81 -21.78
N LYS A 139 13.39 4.99 -21.57
CA LYS A 139 12.59 5.69 -22.59
C LYS A 139 13.38 5.97 -23.86
N ASN A 140 14.55 6.59 -23.70
CA ASN A 140 15.40 6.97 -24.82
C ASN A 140 15.87 5.72 -25.57
N LYS A 141 16.23 4.65 -24.85
CA LYS A 141 16.70 3.40 -25.45
C LYS A 141 15.60 2.67 -26.22
N ARG A 142 14.35 2.74 -25.74
CA ARG A 142 13.19 2.20 -26.48
C ARG A 142 12.98 2.94 -27.80
N ILE A 143 13.05 4.27 -27.79
CA ILE A 143 12.91 5.08 -29.01
C ILE A 143 14.04 4.77 -30.01
N GLU A 144 15.26 4.59 -29.51
CA GLU A 144 16.44 4.27 -30.34
C GLU A 144 16.36 2.87 -30.98
N LEU A 145 15.96 1.85 -30.22
CA LEU A 145 16.05 0.45 -30.64
C LEU A 145 14.76 -0.10 -31.26
N GLY A 146 13.60 0.49 -30.94
CA GLY A 146 12.30 -0.13 -31.16
C GLY A 146 12.00 -1.28 -30.19
N ASP A 147 10.74 -1.71 -30.15
CA ASP A 147 10.24 -2.60 -29.09
C ASP A 147 10.92 -3.98 -29.04
N GLU A 148 11.19 -4.61 -30.20
CA GLU A 148 11.77 -5.96 -30.21
C GLU A 148 13.23 -5.99 -29.71
N ALA A 149 14.06 -5.07 -30.19
CA ALA A 149 15.45 -5.00 -29.77
C ALA A 149 15.59 -4.49 -28.33
N PHE A 150 14.68 -3.59 -27.89
CA PHE A 150 14.59 -3.15 -26.50
C PHE A 150 14.38 -4.32 -25.53
N GLU A 151 13.46 -5.24 -25.85
CA GLU A 151 13.15 -6.42 -25.02
C GLU A 151 14.33 -7.40 -24.86
N LYS A 152 15.28 -7.39 -25.80
CA LYS A 152 16.45 -8.28 -25.77
C LYS A 152 17.73 -7.60 -25.29
N ASN A 153 17.69 -6.29 -25.03
CA ASN A 153 18.89 -5.51 -24.71
C ASN A 153 19.33 -5.69 -23.24
N GLU A 154 20.64 -5.90 -23.02
CA GLU A 154 21.22 -6.12 -21.69
C GLU A 154 21.32 -4.85 -20.85
N ASP A 155 21.56 -3.69 -21.46
CA ASP A 155 21.58 -2.42 -20.75
C ASP A 155 20.18 -2.05 -20.25
N VAL A 156 19.15 -2.32 -21.07
CA VAL A 156 17.74 -2.22 -20.65
C VAL A 156 17.48 -3.10 -19.43
N ALA A 157 17.92 -4.36 -19.44
CA ALA A 157 17.76 -5.24 -18.28
C ALA A 157 18.49 -4.72 -17.04
N ARG A 158 19.68 -4.12 -17.21
CA ARG A 158 20.45 -3.52 -16.10
C ARG A 158 19.73 -2.32 -15.49
N HIS A 159 19.25 -1.40 -16.32
CA HIS A 159 18.54 -0.20 -15.84
C HIS A 159 17.18 -0.55 -15.25
N LEU A 160 16.47 -1.54 -15.81
CA LEU A 160 15.22 -2.04 -15.23
C LEU A 160 15.43 -2.61 -13.83
N ARG A 161 16.44 -3.47 -13.63
CA ARG A 161 16.80 -4.01 -12.30
C ARG A 161 17.12 -2.90 -11.31
N ARG A 162 17.87 -1.88 -11.73
CA ARG A 162 18.18 -0.73 -10.87
C ARG A 162 16.91 0.02 -10.44
N LEU A 163 15.95 0.17 -11.34
CA LEU A 163 14.67 0.80 -11.03
C LEU A 163 13.83 -0.05 -10.07
N GLU A 164 13.85 -1.38 -10.24
CA GLU A 164 13.24 -2.33 -9.30
C GLU A 164 13.84 -2.20 -7.89
N GLU A 165 15.17 -2.13 -7.77
CA GLU A 165 15.86 -1.95 -6.48
C GLU A 165 15.41 -0.66 -5.76
N PHE A 166 15.21 0.43 -6.50
CA PHE A 166 14.67 1.67 -5.92
C PHE A 166 13.22 1.54 -5.48
N ALA A 167 12.39 0.83 -6.24
CA ALA A 167 11.01 0.52 -5.86
C ALA A 167 10.98 -0.31 -4.56
N ASP A 168 11.81 -1.35 -4.47
CA ASP A 168 11.91 -2.19 -3.27
C ASP A 168 12.37 -1.41 -2.05
N LEU A 169 13.35 -0.51 -2.22
CA LEU A 169 13.85 0.33 -1.14
C LEU A 169 12.74 1.23 -0.57
N ILE A 170 11.93 1.87 -1.42
CA ILE A 170 10.88 2.77 -0.94
C ILE A 170 9.69 2.00 -0.32
N ILE A 171 9.39 0.81 -0.84
CA ILE A 171 8.38 -0.10 -0.29
C ILE A 171 8.80 -0.54 1.09
N ALA A 172 10.06 -0.93 1.26
CA ALA A 172 10.61 -1.26 2.56
C ALA A 172 10.44 -0.07 3.51
N LYS A 173 10.91 1.13 3.16
CA LYS A 173 10.75 2.33 4.00
C LYS A 173 9.28 2.60 4.39
N SER A 174 8.35 2.49 3.44
CA SER A 174 6.92 2.69 3.69
C SER A 174 6.37 1.70 4.73
N ARG A 175 6.74 0.43 4.60
CA ARG A 175 6.34 -0.63 5.55
C ARG A 175 6.89 -0.38 6.95
N TRP A 176 8.14 0.08 7.04
CA TRP A 176 8.78 0.42 8.32
C TRP A 176 8.08 1.61 8.99
N GLN A 177 7.75 2.66 8.25
CA GLN A 177 7.01 3.80 8.77
C GLN A 177 5.60 3.40 9.24
N GLY A 178 4.88 2.60 8.46
CA GLY A 178 3.58 2.05 8.85
C GLY A 178 3.64 1.20 10.14
N ALA A 179 4.71 0.44 10.35
CA ALA A 179 4.91 -0.29 11.59
C ALA A 179 5.12 0.66 12.79
N LEU A 180 5.92 1.71 12.62
CA LEU A 180 6.22 2.69 13.66
C LEU A 180 4.99 3.53 14.05
N THR A 181 4.17 3.96 13.08
CA THR A 181 2.96 4.75 13.35
C THR A 181 1.88 3.97 14.10
N HIS A 182 1.91 2.63 14.03
CA HIS A 182 1.03 1.74 14.78
C HIS A 182 1.67 1.14 16.04
N GLY A 183 2.80 1.68 16.50
CA GLY A 183 3.44 1.29 17.76
C GLY A 183 4.15 -0.07 17.74
N ALA A 184 4.43 -0.63 16.55
CA ALA A 184 5.18 -1.88 16.42
C ALA A 184 6.68 -1.57 16.31
N ASN A 185 7.47 -2.13 17.23
CA ASN A 185 8.92 -1.99 17.21
C ASN A 185 9.49 -2.79 16.03
N PRO A 186 10.31 -2.23 15.13
CA PRO A 186 10.56 -2.86 13.83
C PRO A 186 11.39 -4.16 13.83
N GLY A 187 12.04 -4.46 14.96
CA GLY A 187 12.74 -5.73 15.20
C GLY A 187 11.87 -6.83 15.81
N THR A 188 10.58 -6.57 16.03
CA THR A 188 9.61 -7.54 16.58
C THR A 188 8.36 -7.54 15.71
N PRO A 189 7.94 -8.67 15.10
CA PRO A 189 6.83 -8.62 14.16
C PRO A 189 5.52 -8.46 14.91
N SER A 190 4.86 -7.32 14.62
CA SER A 190 3.58 -6.83 15.14
C SER A 190 2.59 -7.92 15.55
N SER A 191 2.10 -7.82 16.79
CA SER A 191 1.17 -8.76 17.44
C SER A 191 -0.27 -8.24 17.50
N SER A 192 -0.62 -7.17 16.80
CA SER A 192 -1.98 -6.62 16.91
C SER A 192 -2.42 -5.96 15.60
N TYR A 193 -2.94 -6.78 14.69
CA TYR A 193 -3.88 -6.32 13.67
C TYR A 193 -5.27 -6.85 14.04
N GLY A 194 -6.00 -6.07 14.82
CA GLY A 194 -7.46 -6.05 14.82
C GLY A 194 -7.93 -4.70 14.27
N PRO A 195 -9.14 -4.59 13.72
CA PRO A 195 -9.71 -3.28 13.39
C PRO A 195 -9.73 -2.42 14.67
N PRO A 196 -9.73 -1.07 14.58
CA PRO A 196 -10.02 -0.25 15.75
C PRO A 196 -11.39 -0.69 16.29
N GLN A 197 -11.38 -1.43 17.41
CA GLN A 197 -12.61 -1.62 18.15
C GLN A 197 -12.93 -0.23 18.69
N THR A 198 -13.96 0.39 18.12
CA THR A 198 -14.68 1.45 18.82
C THR A 198 -14.89 0.95 20.25
N PRO A 199 -14.42 1.67 21.29
CA PRO A 199 -14.68 1.24 22.65
C PRO A 199 -16.20 1.11 22.77
N PRO A 200 -16.73 0.02 23.35
CA PRO A 200 -18.16 -0.10 23.52
C PRO A 200 -18.62 1.14 24.28
N PHE A 201 -19.66 1.78 23.74
CA PHE A 201 -20.39 2.85 24.39
C PHE A 201 -20.38 2.63 25.90
N ARG A 202 -19.77 3.55 26.65
CA ARG A 202 -19.93 3.62 28.10
C ARG A 202 -21.43 3.77 28.35
N GLN A 203 -22.12 2.67 28.61
CA GLN A 203 -23.40 2.72 29.29
C GLN A 203 -23.13 3.43 30.62
N ASN A 204 -23.77 4.57 30.81
CA ASN A 204 -23.76 5.32 32.05
C ASN A 204 -24.05 4.37 33.20
N ARG A 205 -23.02 4.02 33.98
CA ARG A 205 -23.22 3.44 35.29
C ARG A 205 -23.87 4.53 36.14
N SER A 206 -25.16 4.34 36.39
CA SER A 206 -25.90 5.02 37.45
C SER A 206 -25.11 4.95 38.76
N SER A 207 -24.72 6.12 39.26
CA SER A 207 -24.09 6.28 40.57
C SER A 207 -24.98 5.70 41.67
N PRO A 208 -24.44 5.01 42.69
CA PRO A 208 -25.21 4.66 43.87
C PRO A 208 -25.45 5.91 44.72
N PRO A 209 -26.59 6.01 45.43
CA PRO A 209 -26.93 7.19 46.20
C PRO A 209 -26.10 7.29 47.49
N HIS A 210 -25.61 8.50 47.78
CA HIS A 210 -25.05 8.87 49.08
C HIS A 210 -26.10 8.73 50.19
N PRO A 211 -25.76 8.13 51.35
CA PRO A 211 -26.54 8.34 52.55
C PRO A 211 -26.05 9.59 53.29
N HIS A 212 -26.92 10.58 53.38
CA HIS A 212 -26.88 11.68 54.34
C HIS A 212 -26.97 11.17 55.79
N ARG A 213 -26.04 11.58 56.65
CA ARG A 213 -26.20 11.67 58.12
C ARG A 213 -25.02 12.50 58.64
N GLY A 214 -25.11 13.53 59.48
CA GLY A 214 -26.15 14.18 60.26
C GLY A 214 -25.44 15.28 61.07
N LYS A 215 -26.14 16.38 61.37
CA LYS A 215 -25.60 17.64 61.91
C LYS A 215 -25.21 17.60 63.41
N ARG A 216 -24.14 18.38 63.73
CA ARG A 216 -23.92 19.31 64.88
C ARG A 216 -23.62 18.73 66.30
N PRO A 217 -23.11 19.53 67.28
CA PRO A 217 -22.73 20.97 67.29
C PRO A 217 -21.39 21.35 67.99
N ARG A 218 -21.04 22.64 67.80
CA ARG A 218 -20.07 23.54 68.48
C ARG A 218 -19.69 23.24 69.94
N ARG A 219 -18.43 23.53 70.30
CA ARG A 219 -18.09 24.13 71.60
C ARG A 219 -16.95 25.15 71.46
N VAL A 220 -17.25 26.37 71.89
CA VAL A 220 -16.34 27.50 72.08
C VAL A 220 -15.64 27.35 73.44
N LYS A 221 -14.35 27.73 73.53
CA LYS A 221 -13.76 28.53 74.62
C LYS A 221 -12.25 28.74 74.39
N SER A 222 -11.84 30.00 74.24
CA SER A 222 -10.53 30.55 74.63
C SER A 222 -10.46 30.65 76.17
N PRO A 223 -9.34 30.95 76.88
CA PRO A 223 -8.40 32.05 76.56
C PRO A 223 -6.89 31.83 76.87
N SER A 224 -6.09 32.74 76.28
CA SER A 224 -4.79 33.35 76.68
C SER A 224 -3.87 32.68 77.71
N LEU A 225 -2.60 32.57 77.34
CA LEU A 225 -1.45 33.23 77.99
C LEU A 225 -0.46 33.71 76.90
#